data_AF-A0A1M4RXE4-F1
#
_entry.id   AF-A0A1M4RXE4-F1
#
_cell.length_a   1.000
_cell.length_b   1.000
_cell.length_c   1.000
_cell.angle_alpha   90.00
_cell.angle_beta   90.00
_cell.angle_gamma   90.00
#
_symmetry.space_group_name_H-M   'P 1'
#
loop_
_entity.id
_entity.type
_entity.pdbx_description
1 polymer ?
#
loop_
_entity_poly.entity_id
_entity_poly.type
_entity_poly.pdbx_seq_one_letter_code
_entity_poly.pdbx_strand_id
1 'polypeptide(L)'
;MIDRRVSAAVMALVISLASVVAPAQAKGIGNNDTGLSSGSVSSGGDGSVTMSVEVESVSAAADGSGSGGATVSSQSVTAAVHPVCWYQEGSTGAEVAEWFDSGEADEDTRNLNFDGKSVEEQKLDYPDYRLHADDTEGRWYMPTCSSKYMANDDERSIGDIAEAYYAENSPVWVPAGESAPVPEVDGATLAQAAWDAVTIPTATISYNPMVGDVGATIVGMDTWVWA
;
A
#
# COMPACT_ATOMS: atom_id res chain seq x y z
N MET A 1 56.50 10.37 16.63
CA MET A 1 56.11 9.00 16.24
C MET A 1 54.62 8.87 16.54
N ILE A 2 53.82 9.05 15.48
CA ILE A 2 52.40 8.67 15.28
C ILE A 2 51.36 9.12 16.34
N ASP A 3 50.62 10.16 15.96
CA ASP A 3 49.29 10.52 16.45
C ASP A 3 48.27 9.37 16.23
N ARG A 4 47.47 9.06 17.25
CA ARG A 4 46.24 8.26 17.12
C ARG A 4 45.04 9.15 17.38
N ARG A 5 44.46 9.67 16.30
CA ARG A 5 43.13 10.29 16.32
C ARG A 5 42.08 9.20 16.48
N VAL A 6 41.31 9.25 17.56
CA VAL A 6 40.09 8.46 17.74
C VAL A 6 38.97 9.23 17.05
N SER A 7 38.60 8.81 15.83
CA SER A 7 37.35 9.23 15.20
C SER A 7 36.26 8.25 15.62
N ALA A 8 35.45 8.63 16.61
CA ALA A 8 34.19 7.96 16.86
C ALA A 8 33.12 8.64 16.00
N ALA A 9 32.57 7.90 15.04
CA ALA A 9 31.51 8.37 14.17
C ALA A 9 30.25 8.69 14.98
N VAL A 10 29.71 9.88 14.76
CA VAL A 10 28.44 10.36 15.33
C VAL A 10 27.30 9.67 14.57
N MET A 11 26.56 8.80 15.24
CA MET A 11 25.25 8.34 14.76
C MET A 11 24.25 9.48 14.92
N ALA A 12 23.92 10.15 13.83
CA ALA A 12 22.84 11.13 13.80
C ALA A 12 21.50 10.40 13.69
N LEU A 13 20.76 10.33 14.79
CA LEU A 13 19.35 9.95 14.80
C LEU A 13 18.54 11.11 14.20
N VAL A 14 18.19 11.01 12.92
CA VAL A 14 17.25 11.95 12.30
C VAL A 14 15.85 11.52 12.69
N ILE A 15 15.28 12.17 13.72
CA ILE A 15 13.85 12.08 14.03
C ILE A 15 13.13 12.97 13.03
N SER A 16 12.79 12.40 11.87
CA SER A 16 11.84 13.00 10.96
C SER A 16 10.45 12.83 11.56
N LEU A 17 9.78 13.93 11.94
CA LEU A 17 8.35 13.92 12.20
C LEU A 17 7.62 13.69 10.87
N ALA A 18 7.44 12.43 10.51
CA ALA A 18 6.43 12.01 9.55
C ALA A 18 5.21 11.56 10.36
N SER A 19 4.04 12.09 10.00
CA SER A 19 2.73 11.76 10.56
C SER A 19 2.59 10.25 10.69
N VAL A 20 2.53 9.77 11.93
CA VAL A 20 2.42 8.33 12.22
C VAL A 20 0.98 7.91 11.92
N VAL A 21 0.74 7.38 10.72
CA VAL A 21 -0.45 6.56 10.47
C VAL A 21 -0.15 5.17 11.03
N ALA A 22 -1.05 4.64 11.84
CA ALA A 22 -0.87 3.36 12.52
C ALA A 22 -0.57 2.23 11.51
N PRO A 23 0.32 1.27 11.84
CA PRO A 23 0.53 0.12 10.98
C PRO A 23 -0.76 -0.71 10.92
N ALA A 24 -1.24 -0.98 9.70
CA ALA A 24 -2.27 -1.99 9.50
C ALA A 24 -1.73 -3.34 9.99
N GLN A 25 -2.33 -3.87 11.06
CA GLN A 25 -2.01 -5.20 11.58
C GLN A 25 -2.64 -6.23 10.64
N ALA A 26 -1.86 -6.80 9.74
CA ALA A 26 -2.26 -8.01 9.03
C ALA A 26 -2.45 -9.14 10.06
N LYS A 27 -3.70 -9.59 10.26
CA LYS A 27 -3.99 -10.74 11.11
C LYS A 27 -3.57 -12.01 10.38
N GLY A 28 -2.34 -12.46 10.64
CA GLY A 28 -1.73 -13.62 10.00
C GLY A 28 -2.50 -14.91 10.26
N ILE A 29 -2.84 -15.65 9.19
CA ILE A 29 -3.05 -17.09 9.26
C ILE A 29 -1.67 -17.73 9.06
N GLY A 30 -1.22 -18.46 10.07
CA GLY A 30 0.19 -18.74 10.31
C GLY A 30 0.94 -19.56 9.26
N ASN A 31 2.21 -19.22 9.06
CA ASN A 31 3.36 -20.03 9.46
C ASN A 31 4.61 -19.13 9.48
N ASN A 32 5.60 -19.48 10.28
CA ASN A 32 6.83 -18.72 10.57
C ASN A 32 7.55 -18.13 9.34
N ASP A 33 7.48 -16.80 9.16
CA ASP A 33 8.56 -15.98 8.60
C ASP A 33 8.46 -14.56 9.20
N THR A 34 9.43 -14.23 10.07
CA THR A 34 9.51 -12.93 10.76
C THR A 34 10.20 -11.89 9.88
N GLY A 35 9.57 -11.52 8.77
CA GLY A 35 9.87 -10.29 8.03
C GLY A 35 8.80 -9.25 8.35
N LEU A 36 9.08 -8.35 9.29
CA LEU A 36 8.20 -7.20 9.58
C LEU A 36 8.31 -6.21 8.42
N SER A 37 7.49 -6.40 7.38
CA SER A 37 7.33 -5.42 6.31
C SER A 37 6.48 -4.27 6.83
N SER A 38 7.14 -3.20 7.32
CA SER A 38 6.49 -1.97 7.76
C SER A 38 6.24 -1.07 6.55
N GLY A 39 5.23 -1.40 5.73
CA GLY A 39 4.80 -0.52 4.65
C GLY A 39 3.96 0.64 5.18
N SER A 40 4.34 1.88 4.89
CA SER A 40 3.45 3.04 5.09
C SER A 40 2.47 3.12 3.91
N VAL A 41 1.17 3.04 4.19
CA VAL A 41 0.09 3.20 3.22
C VAL A 41 -0.46 4.63 3.31
N SER A 42 -0.51 5.35 2.19
CA SER A 42 -1.20 6.63 2.07
C SER A 42 -2.34 6.53 1.05
N SER A 43 -3.53 6.98 1.44
CA SER A 43 -4.68 7.09 0.54
C SER A 43 -4.54 8.36 -0.32
N GLY A 44 -4.71 8.21 -1.63
CA GLY A 44 -4.94 9.32 -2.55
C GLY A 44 -6.42 9.74 -2.51
N GLY A 45 -6.71 10.99 -2.87
CA GLY A 45 -8.09 11.50 -2.98
C GLY A 45 -8.93 10.79 -4.05
N ASP A 46 -8.28 10.01 -4.93
CA ASP A 46 -8.92 9.17 -5.93
C ASP A 46 -9.33 7.78 -5.38
N GLY A 47 -8.98 7.44 -4.14
CA GLY A 47 -9.22 6.12 -3.55
C GLY A 47 -8.06 5.15 -3.70
N SER A 48 -6.96 5.55 -4.35
CA SER A 48 -5.77 4.72 -4.48
C SER A 48 -5.01 4.60 -3.16
N VAL A 49 -4.36 3.46 -2.96
CA VAL A 49 -3.44 3.18 -1.86
C VAL A 49 -2.03 3.11 -2.43
N THR A 50 -1.17 4.02 -1.97
CA THR A 50 0.25 4.03 -2.32
C THR A 50 1.07 3.47 -1.17
N MET A 51 2.09 2.66 -1.50
CA MET A 51 3.02 2.07 -0.55
C MET A 51 4.47 2.26 -0.99
N SER A 52 5.37 2.40 -0.02
CA SER A 52 6.81 2.36 -0.25
C SER A 52 7.33 0.95 -0.01
N VAL A 53 8.12 0.44 -0.95
CA VAL A 53 8.68 -0.92 -0.93
C VAL A 53 10.20 -0.80 -0.91
N GLU A 54 10.81 -1.30 0.15
CA GLU A 54 12.26 -1.39 0.29
C GLU A 54 12.69 -2.84 0.06
N VAL A 55 13.73 -3.02 -0.76
CA VAL A 55 14.24 -4.35 -1.10
C VAL A 55 15.74 -4.37 -0.92
N GLU A 56 16.20 -5.35 -0.16
CA GLU A 56 17.61 -5.70 -0.04
C GLU A 56 17.84 -7.05 -0.69
N SER A 57 18.89 -7.14 -1.50
CA SER A 57 19.31 -8.37 -2.14
C SER A 57 20.77 -8.64 -1.81
N VAL A 58 21.07 -9.90 -1.49
CA VAL A 58 22.41 -10.36 -1.14
C VAL A 58 22.81 -11.44 -2.12
N SER A 59 23.90 -11.24 -2.83
CA SER A 59 24.51 -12.27 -3.67
C SER A 59 25.77 -12.82 -3.00
N ALA A 60 25.94 -14.14 -3.05
CA ALA A 60 27.17 -14.80 -2.64
C ALA A 60 28.22 -14.70 -3.76
N ALA A 61 29.49 -14.61 -3.39
CA ALA A 61 30.59 -14.65 -4.35
C ALA A 61 30.58 -15.96 -5.13
N ALA A 62 30.72 -15.86 -6.45
CA ALA A 62 30.65 -16.97 -7.39
C ALA A 62 31.76 -18.04 -7.22
N ASP A 63 32.80 -17.75 -6.45
CA ASP A 63 34.04 -18.51 -6.38
C ASP A 63 34.24 -19.27 -5.05
N GLY A 64 33.31 -19.16 -4.10
CA GLY A 64 33.41 -19.83 -2.80
C GLY A 64 34.63 -19.42 -1.97
N SER A 65 35.33 -18.34 -2.34
CA SER A 65 36.46 -17.84 -1.57
C SER A 65 35.91 -17.15 -0.32
N GLY A 66 36.17 -17.74 0.85
CA GLY A 66 35.62 -17.34 2.15
C GLY A 66 36.08 -15.98 2.67
N SER A 67 36.32 -14.99 1.80
CA SER A 67 36.81 -13.67 2.15
C SER A 67 36.06 -12.58 1.38
N GLY A 68 34.86 -12.22 1.85
CA GLY A 68 34.32 -10.85 1.71
C GLY A 68 33.57 -10.48 0.43
N GLY A 69 33.20 -11.41 -0.45
CA GLY A 69 32.58 -11.08 -1.75
C GLY A 69 31.04 -11.05 -1.79
N ALA A 70 30.34 -10.86 -0.66
CA ALA A 70 28.89 -10.72 -0.70
C ALA A 70 28.52 -9.32 -1.21
N THR A 71 27.83 -9.22 -2.34
CA THR A 71 27.33 -7.93 -2.83
C THR A 71 25.92 -7.72 -2.28
N VAL A 72 25.75 -6.65 -1.51
CA VAL A 72 24.44 -6.19 -1.05
C VAL A 72 24.00 -5.09 -2.00
N SER A 73 22.81 -5.24 -2.58
CA SER A 73 22.18 -4.17 -3.36
C SER A 73 20.78 -3.88 -2.84
N SER A 74 20.49 -2.59 -2.70
CA SER A 74 19.23 -2.09 -2.15
C SER A 74 18.49 -1.25 -3.21
N GLN A 75 17.16 -1.35 -3.23
CA GLN A 75 16.29 -0.48 -4.02
C GLN A 75 15.09 -0.04 -3.18
N SER A 76 14.58 1.15 -3.49
CA SER A 76 13.33 1.65 -2.95
C SER A 76 12.42 1.97 -4.13
N VAL A 77 11.23 1.38 -4.16
CA VAL A 77 10.23 1.60 -5.19
C VAL A 77 8.90 2.00 -4.56
N THR A 78 8.08 2.71 -5.33
CA THR A 78 6.72 3.06 -4.93
C THR A 78 5.76 2.19 -5.73
N ALA A 79 4.86 1.51 -5.05
CA ALA A 79 3.77 0.76 -5.65
C ALA A 79 2.43 1.42 -5.32
N ALA A 80 1.46 1.31 -6.22
CA ALA A 80 0.12 1.83 -6.02
C ALA A 80 -0.91 0.79 -6.42
N VAL A 81 -1.98 0.69 -5.64
CA VAL A 81 -3.13 -0.18 -5.89
C VAL A 81 -4.38 0.67 -5.80
N HIS A 82 -5.32 0.43 -6.70
CA HIS A 82 -6.67 0.98 -6.57
C HIS A 82 -7.65 -0.16 -6.30
N PRO A 83 -8.40 -0.13 -5.19
CA PRO A 83 -9.42 -1.13 -4.91
C PRO A 83 -10.63 -0.97 -5.85
N VAL A 84 -11.46 -2.01 -5.93
CA VAL A 84 -12.73 -1.98 -6.67
C VAL A 84 -13.73 -1.02 -6.02
N CYS A 85 -13.77 -1.00 -4.69
CA CYS A 85 -14.62 -0.12 -3.90
C CYS A 85 -13.79 0.71 -2.92
N TRP A 86 -14.13 1.97 -2.75
CA TRP A 86 -13.41 2.92 -1.90
C TRP A 86 -14.35 4.03 -1.40
N TYR A 87 -13.81 4.93 -0.58
CA TYR A 87 -14.45 6.17 -0.21
C TYR A 87 -13.97 7.31 -1.11
N GLN A 88 -14.86 7.83 -1.95
CA GLN A 88 -14.59 8.96 -2.83
C GLN A 88 -14.91 10.27 -2.12
N GLU A 89 -14.06 11.29 -2.30
CA GLU A 89 -14.36 12.65 -1.84
C GLU A 89 -15.65 13.17 -2.49
N GLY A 90 -16.59 13.60 -1.66
CA GLY A 90 -17.85 14.19 -2.07
C GLY A 90 -17.96 15.66 -1.66
N SER A 91 -19.18 16.10 -1.39
CA SER A 91 -19.51 17.50 -1.12
C SER A 91 -19.10 17.96 0.28
N THR A 92 -19.04 19.27 0.46
CA THR A 92 -18.80 19.91 1.76
C THR A 92 -19.94 19.69 2.75
N GLY A 93 -19.71 19.95 4.03
CA GLY A 93 -20.76 19.88 5.05
C GLY A 93 -21.90 20.85 4.75
N ALA A 94 -21.54 22.07 4.36
CA ALA A 94 -22.48 23.11 3.95
C ALA A 94 -23.30 22.71 2.72
N GLU A 95 -22.65 22.14 1.70
CA GLU A 95 -23.33 21.69 0.47
C GLU A 95 -24.30 20.53 0.74
N VAL A 96 -23.91 19.53 1.55
CA VAL A 96 -24.82 18.43 1.91
C VAL A 96 -26.01 18.94 2.74
N ALA A 97 -25.78 19.88 3.65
CA ALA A 97 -26.86 20.48 4.42
C ALA A 97 -27.81 21.30 3.55
N GLU A 98 -27.27 22.11 2.64
CA GLU A 98 -28.06 22.88 1.67
C GLU A 98 -28.87 21.97 0.75
N TRP A 99 -28.28 20.87 0.26
CA TRP A 99 -28.97 19.90 -0.60
C TRP A 99 -30.21 19.29 0.08
N PHE A 100 -30.09 18.92 1.37
CA PHE A 100 -31.21 18.39 2.14
C PHE A 100 -32.23 19.46 2.56
N ASP A 101 -31.79 20.66 2.91
CA ASP A 101 -32.65 21.71 3.48
C ASP A 101 -33.34 22.58 2.41
N SER A 102 -32.80 22.66 1.19
CA SER A 102 -33.37 23.43 0.07
C SER A 102 -34.53 22.70 -0.63
N GLY A 103 -34.65 21.39 -0.44
CA GLY A 103 -35.57 20.52 -1.18
C GLY A 103 -35.01 20.00 -2.51
N GLU A 104 -33.76 20.31 -2.85
CA GLU A 104 -33.08 19.75 -4.03
C GLU A 104 -32.96 18.22 -3.93
N ALA A 105 -32.68 17.67 -2.75
CA ALA A 105 -32.68 16.23 -2.51
C ALA A 105 -34.01 15.55 -2.89
N ASP A 106 -35.16 16.22 -2.70
CA ASP A 106 -36.47 15.68 -3.09
C ASP A 106 -36.63 15.61 -4.60
N GLU A 107 -36.10 16.59 -5.33
CA GLU A 107 -36.11 16.62 -6.80
C GLU A 107 -35.20 15.53 -7.36
N ASP A 108 -33.97 15.46 -6.85
CA ASP A 108 -32.96 14.48 -7.23
C ASP A 108 -33.41 13.04 -6.96
N THR A 109 -34.03 12.78 -5.81
CA THR A 109 -34.59 11.47 -5.47
C THR A 109 -35.63 11.01 -6.49
N ARG A 110 -36.47 11.93 -6.98
CA ARG A 110 -37.50 11.62 -7.99
C ARG A 110 -36.92 11.40 -9.38
N ASN A 111 -35.85 12.11 -9.72
CA ASN A 111 -35.30 12.13 -11.07
C ASN A 111 -34.21 11.08 -11.31
N LEU A 112 -33.40 10.78 -10.28
CA LEU A 112 -32.19 9.96 -10.39
C LEU A 112 -32.34 8.57 -9.77
N ASN A 113 -33.46 8.30 -9.07
CA ASN A 113 -33.75 7.00 -8.45
C ASN A 113 -32.58 6.47 -7.60
N PHE A 114 -32.23 7.21 -6.54
CA PHE A 114 -31.18 6.88 -5.55
C PHE A 114 -31.49 5.58 -4.80
N ASP A 115 -31.27 4.43 -5.44
CA ASP A 115 -31.54 3.09 -4.93
C ASP A 115 -32.95 2.90 -4.34
N GLY A 116 -33.91 3.71 -4.81
CA GLY A 116 -35.28 3.76 -4.31
C GLY A 116 -35.45 4.33 -2.90
N LYS A 117 -34.40 4.89 -2.28
CA LYS A 117 -34.45 5.52 -0.95
C LYS A 117 -35.20 6.86 -1.01
N SER A 118 -36.11 7.07 -0.07
CA SER A 118 -36.68 8.40 0.19
C SER A 118 -35.62 9.37 0.75
N VAL A 119 -35.87 10.68 0.68
CA VAL A 119 -34.96 11.69 1.26
C VAL A 119 -34.77 11.47 2.77
N GLU A 120 -35.79 11.03 3.49
CA GLU A 120 -35.68 10.73 4.92
C GLU A 120 -34.81 9.51 5.18
N GLU A 121 -34.84 8.49 4.30
CA GLU A 121 -33.91 7.36 4.38
C GLU A 121 -32.48 7.78 4.03
N GLN A 122 -32.30 8.66 3.05
CA GLN A 122 -30.98 9.19 2.70
C GLN A 122 -30.39 10.01 3.85
N LYS A 123 -31.18 10.80 4.58
CA LYS A 123 -30.70 11.52 5.78
C LYS A 123 -30.16 10.59 6.87
N LEU A 124 -30.59 9.33 6.93
CA LEU A 124 -30.03 8.35 7.87
C LEU A 124 -28.60 7.95 7.51
N ASP A 125 -28.24 8.03 6.24
CA ASP A 125 -26.87 7.76 5.75
C ASP A 125 -25.91 8.93 6.07
N TYR A 126 -26.44 10.12 6.37
CA TYR A 126 -25.68 11.32 6.76
C TYR A 126 -26.01 11.73 8.20
N PRO A 127 -25.59 10.93 9.21
CA PRO A 127 -25.89 11.25 10.59
C PRO A 127 -25.32 12.62 10.95
N ASP A 128 -26.11 13.40 11.66
CA ASP A 128 -25.72 14.71 12.18
C ASP A 128 -25.25 15.73 11.11
N TYR A 129 -25.66 15.58 9.84
CA TYR A 129 -25.26 16.48 8.74
C TYR A 129 -25.42 17.98 9.07
N ARG A 130 -26.45 18.31 9.88
CA ARG A 130 -26.72 19.68 10.33
C ARG A 130 -25.63 20.28 11.22
N LEU A 131 -24.84 19.47 11.92
CA LEU A 131 -23.69 19.95 12.70
C LEU A 131 -22.58 20.50 11.80
N HIS A 132 -22.61 20.16 10.51
CA HIS A 132 -21.61 20.55 9.51
C HIS A 132 -22.16 21.58 8.51
N ALA A 133 -23.36 22.13 8.74
CA ALA A 133 -24.05 23.00 7.79
C ALA A 133 -23.33 24.32 7.47
N ASP A 134 -22.44 24.79 8.36
CA ASP A 134 -21.63 25.98 8.15
C ASP A 134 -20.19 25.66 7.70
N ASP A 135 -19.85 24.37 7.52
CA ASP A 135 -18.50 23.92 7.18
C ASP A 135 -18.30 23.79 5.66
N THR A 136 -17.48 24.68 5.10
CA THR A 136 -17.14 24.75 3.68
C THR A 136 -15.83 24.03 3.32
N GLU A 137 -15.12 23.46 4.29
CA GLU A 137 -13.79 22.87 4.12
C GLU A 137 -13.77 21.36 4.42
N GLY A 138 -14.49 20.90 5.44
CA GLY A 138 -14.72 19.48 5.67
C GLY A 138 -15.55 18.85 4.55
N ARG A 139 -15.45 17.52 4.40
CA ARG A 139 -16.05 16.78 3.28
C ARG A 139 -16.75 15.52 3.74
N TRP A 140 -17.84 15.19 3.07
CA TRP A 140 -18.45 13.87 3.11
C TRP A 140 -17.78 12.96 2.10
N TYR A 141 -17.31 11.80 2.54
CA TYR A 141 -16.75 10.77 1.70
C TYR A 141 -17.80 9.70 1.41
N MET A 142 -18.05 9.45 0.14
CA MET A 142 -19.11 8.56 -0.35
C MET A 142 -18.54 7.18 -0.68
N PRO A 143 -19.18 6.09 -0.27
CA PRO A 143 -18.81 4.77 -0.76
C PRO A 143 -19.01 4.72 -2.28
N THR A 144 -18.02 4.24 -3.02
CA THR A 144 -18.02 4.20 -4.49
C THR A 144 -17.37 2.92 -4.96
N CYS A 145 -17.92 2.30 -6.00
CA CYS A 145 -17.32 1.14 -6.67
C CYS A 145 -17.21 1.37 -8.19
N SER A 146 -16.17 0.80 -8.81
CA SER A 146 -15.97 0.86 -10.26
C SER A 146 -15.43 -0.44 -10.84
N SER A 147 -16.07 -0.93 -11.90
CA SER A 147 -15.62 -2.12 -12.63
C SER A 147 -14.27 -1.93 -13.33
N LYS A 148 -13.81 -0.68 -13.49
CA LYS A 148 -12.49 -0.36 -14.05
C LYS A 148 -11.34 -1.04 -13.30
N TYR A 149 -11.51 -1.27 -12.00
CA TYR A 149 -10.48 -1.82 -11.12
C TYR A 149 -10.70 -3.31 -10.79
N MET A 150 -11.69 -3.95 -11.39
CA MET A 150 -11.90 -5.39 -11.24
C MET A 150 -10.86 -6.18 -12.02
N ALA A 151 -10.49 -7.34 -11.50
CA ALA A 151 -9.66 -8.28 -12.25
C ALA A 151 -10.42 -8.80 -13.48
N ASN A 152 -9.71 -9.04 -14.59
CA ASN A 152 -10.33 -9.47 -15.84
C ASN A 152 -11.05 -10.84 -15.74
N ASP A 153 -10.67 -11.65 -14.76
CA ASP A 153 -11.20 -12.97 -14.45
C ASP A 153 -12.11 -12.99 -13.20
N ASP A 154 -12.50 -11.83 -12.67
CA ASP A 154 -13.49 -11.75 -11.60
C ASP A 154 -14.89 -12.09 -12.15
N GLU A 155 -15.46 -13.22 -11.70
CA GLU A 155 -16.76 -13.70 -12.17
C GLU A 155 -17.96 -12.98 -11.51
N ARG A 156 -17.72 -12.16 -10.47
CA ARG A 156 -18.77 -11.43 -9.77
C ARG A 156 -19.27 -10.25 -10.62
N SER A 157 -20.53 -9.89 -10.46
CA SER A 157 -21.07 -8.65 -11.04
C SER A 157 -20.59 -7.45 -10.23
N ILE A 158 -20.24 -6.34 -10.90
CA ILE A 158 -19.98 -5.06 -10.20
C ILE A 158 -21.20 -4.61 -9.37
N GLY A 159 -22.41 -4.93 -9.81
CA GLY A 159 -23.64 -4.63 -9.07
C GLY A 159 -23.68 -5.34 -7.71
N ASP A 160 -23.39 -6.65 -7.70
CA ASP A 160 -23.41 -7.46 -6.47
C ASP A 160 -22.31 -7.01 -5.49
N ILE A 161 -21.13 -6.66 -6.01
CA ILE A 161 -20.02 -6.10 -5.22
C ILE A 161 -20.43 -4.75 -4.62
N ALA A 162 -21.01 -3.86 -5.42
CA ALA A 162 -21.43 -2.54 -4.98
C ALA A 162 -22.56 -2.61 -3.96
N GLU A 163 -23.56 -3.46 -4.16
CA GLU A 163 -24.67 -3.67 -3.23
C GLU A 163 -24.17 -4.13 -1.85
N ALA A 164 -23.27 -5.13 -1.81
CA ALA A 164 -22.68 -5.60 -0.57
C ALA A 164 -21.86 -4.50 0.13
N TYR A 165 -21.06 -3.75 -0.64
CA TYR A 165 -20.23 -2.67 -0.09
C TYR A 165 -21.09 -1.53 0.47
N TYR A 166 -22.10 -1.07 -0.26
CA TYR A 166 -22.98 0.04 0.16
C TYR A 166 -23.90 -0.34 1.32
N ALA A 167 -24.22 -1.63 1.50
CA ALA A 167 -24.99 -2.10 2.64
C ALA A 167 -24.21 -2.00 3.97
N GLU A 168 -22.88 -2.08 3.91
CA GLU A 168 -22.00 -2.05 5.09
C GLU A 168 -21.33 -0.68 5.31
N ASN A 169 -21.32 0.18 4.29
CA ASN A 169 -20.60 1.44 4.29
C ASN A 169 -21.54 2.60 3.93
N SER A 170 -21.85 3.44 4.91
CA SER A 170 -22.52 4.73 4.70
C SER A 170 -21.49 5.85 4.47
N PRO A 171 -21.89 7.01 3.94
CA PRO A 171 -21.07 8.21 3.86
C PRO A 171 -20.41 8.57 5.20
N VAL A 172 -19.17 9.06 5.15
CA VAL A 172 -18.37 9.41 6.33
C VAL A 172 -17.98 10.87 6.28
N TRP A 173 -18.24 11.60 7.36
CA TRP A 173 -17.77 12.98 7.53
C TRP A 173 -16.29 13.01 7.93
N VAL A 174 -15.50 13.84 7.25
CA VAL A 174 -14.08 14.07 7.56
C VAL A 174 -13.81 15.58 7.64
N PRO A 175 -13.29 16.08 8.78
CA PRO A 175 -12.87 17.47 8.91
C PRO A 175 -11.75 17.86 7.95
N ALA A 176 -11.68 19.16 7.62
CA ALA A 176 -10.63 19.70 6.76
C ALA A 176 -9.23 19.39 7.33
N GLY A 177 -8.35 18.89 6.47
CA GLY A 177 -6.96 18.58 6.83
C GLY A 177 -6.77 17.22 7.54
N GLU A 178 -7.85 16.49 7.82
CA GLU A 178 -7.76 15.08 8.19
C GLU A 178 -7.60 14.19 6.95
N SER A 179 -7.11 12.97 7.16
CA SER A 179 -6.92 12.02 6.06
C SER A 179 -8.25 11.40 5.66
N ALA A 180 -8.42 11.15 4.36
CA ALA A 180 -9.57 10.43 3.84
C ALA A 180 -9.69 9.02 4.48
N PRO A 181 -10.91 8.44 4.51
CA PRO A 181 -11.09 7.08 4.99
C PRO A 181 -10.23 6.11 4.17
N VAL A 182 -9.41 5.32 4.87
CA VAL A 182 -8.51 4.36 4.21
C VAL A 182 -9.35 3.22 3.63
N PRO A 183 -9.27 2.95 2.32
CA PRO A 183 -10.01 1.84 1.75
C PRO A 183 -9.39 0.52 2.16
N GLU A 184 -10.23 -0.51 2.29
CA GLU A 184 -9.75 -1.86 2.58
C GLU A 184 -9.15 -2.50 1.32
N VAL A 185 -7.86 -2.81 1.38
CA VAL A 185 -7.15 -3.58 0.35
C VAL A 185 -6.58 -4.82 1.01
N ASP A 186 -6.85 -5.99 0.44
CA ASP A 186 -6.35 -7.24 0.99
C ASP A 186 -4.81 -7.31 0.86
N GLY A 187 -4.19 -8.00 1.82
CA GLY A 187 -2.74 -8.11 1.88
C GLY A 187 -2.12 -8.83 0.68
N ALA A 188 -2.87 -9.71 -0.01
CA ALA A 188 -2.36 -10.41 -1.17
C ALA A 188 -2.25 -9.46 -2.38
N THR A 189 -3.25 -8.61 -2.60
CA THR A 189 -3.20 -7.56 -3.62
C THR A 189 -2.05 -6.57 -3.35
N LEU A 190 -1.87 -6.14 -2.09
CA LEU A 190 -0.74 -5.27 -1.73
C LEU A 190 0.61 -5.95 -1.95
N ALA A 191 0.74 -7.22 -1.54
CA ALA A 191 1.97 -7.99 -1.74
C ALA A 191 2.27 -8.19 -3.23
N GLN A 192 1.24 -8.48 -4.04
CA GLN A 192 1.38 -8.63 -5.49
C GLN A 192 1.86 -7.33 -6.14
N ALA A 193 1.24 -6.19 -5.80
CA ALA A 193 1.66 -4.90 -6.31
C ALA A 193 3.09 -4.52 -5.89
N ALA A 194 3.48 -4.87 -4.65
CA ALA A 194 4.85 -4.69 -4.19
C ALA A 194 5.84 -5.57 -4.99
N TRP A 195 5.50 -6.84 -5.26
CA TRP A 195 6.32 -7.74 -6.07
C TRP A 195 6.44 -7.26 -7.52
N ASP A 196 5.35 -6.81 -8.12
CA ASP A 196 5.33 -6.33 -9.51
C ASP A 196 6.14 -5.04 -9.70
N ALA A 197 6.27 -4.22 -8.65
CA ALA A 197 7.05 -2.99 -8.67
C ALA A 197 8.57 -3.21 -8.54
N VAL A 198 9.00 -4.37 -8.07
CA VAL A 198 10.41 -4.64 -7.73
C VAL A 198 11.14 -5.32 -8.88
N THR A 199 12.37 -4.87 -9.17
CA THR A 199 13.25 -5.57 -10.11
C THR A 199 14.15 -6.56 -9.37
N ILE A 200 13.97 -7.86 -9.57
CA ILE A 200 14.87 -8.87 -8.99
C ILE A 200 16.11 -9.03 -9.88
N PRO A 201 17.35 -8.85 -9.35
CA PRO A 201 18.56 -9.05 -10.11
C PRO A 201 18.73 -10.52 -10.54
N THR A 202 19.22 -10.73 -11.77
CA THR A 202 19.45 -12.08 -12.31
C THR A 202 20.51 -12.83 -11.48
N ALA A 203 20.14 -14.01 -10.98
CA ALA A 203 21.08 -14.90 -10.31
C ALA A 203 22.16 -15.37 -11.30
N THR A 204 23.42 -15.09 -11.00
CA THR A 204 24.55 -15.65 -11.77
C THR A 204 25.09 -16.85 -11.01
N ILE A 205 24.93 -18.04 -11.60
CA ILE A 205 25.51 -19.27 -11.05
C ILE A 205 26.85 -19.51 -11.75
N SER A 206 27.95 -19.53 -10.98
CA SER A 206 29.20 -20.10 -11.47
C SER A 206 29.20 -21.60 -11.23
N TYR A 207 29.30 -22.37 -12.31
CA TYR A 207 29.27 -23.83 -12.25
C TYR A 207 30.64 -24.45 -11.95
N ASN A 208 31.71 -23.66 -11.85
CA ASN A 208 33.04 -24.19 -11.59
C ASN A 208 34.00 -23.16 -10.92
N PRO A 209 34.75 -23.52 -9.86
CA PRO A 209 35.84 -22.68 -9.35
C PRO A 209 36.87 -22.42 -10.47
N MET A 210 37.02 -21.14 -10.82
CA MET A 210 38.00 -20.70 -11.80
C MET A 210 39.37 -20.56 -11.14
N VAL A 211 40.42 -20.95 -11.85
CA VAL A 211 41.80 -20.65 -11.43
C VAL A 211 42.35 -19.50 -12.25
N GLY A 212 42.54 -18.36 -11.59
CA GLY A 212 43.00 -17.11 -12.21
C GLY A 212 42.02 -16.53 -13.25
N ASP A 213 42.48 -15.56 -14.03
CA ASP A 213 41.67 -14.85 -15.05
C ASP A 213 41.32 -15.70 -16.29
N VAL A 214 41.72 -16.99 -16.29
CA VAL A 214 41.78 -17.83 -17.50
C VAL A 214 40.54 -18.71 -17.68
N GLY A 215 39.58 -18.70 -16.74
CA GLY A 215 38.33 -19.46 -16.85
C GLY A 215 38.51 -20.98 -16.89
N ALA A 216 39.64 -21.51 -16.43
CA ALA A 216 39.97 -22.93 -16.52
C ALA A 216 39.39 -23.74 -15.34
N THR A 217 38.83 -24.90 -15.67
CA THR A 217 38.34 -25.91 -14.73
C THR A 217 39.44 -26.92 -14.40
N ILE A 218 39.86 -27.01 -13.13
CA ILE A 218 40.82 -28.06 -12.74
C ILE A 218 40.07 -29.38 -12.54
N VAL A 219 40.29 -30.32 -13.47
CA VAL A 219 39.91 -31.73 -13.33
C VAL A 219 41.18 -32.57 -13.21
N GLY A 220 41.23 -33.48 -12.24
CA GLY A 220 42.34 -34.43 -12.07
C GLY A 220 43.49 -33.99 -11.16
N MET A 221 43.23 -33.20 -10.11
CA MET A 221 44.23 -33.02 -9.04
C MET A 221 44.37 -34.31 -8.22
N ASP A 222 45.61 -34.72 -7.94
CA ASP A 222 45.91 -35.81 -7.02
C ASP A 222 45.41 -35.48 -5.61
N THR A 223 44.32 -36.10 -5.19
CA THR A 223 43.79 -36.02 -3.83
C THR A 223 44.51 -37.04 -2.96
N TRP A 224 45.58 -36.63 -2.31
CA TRP A 224 46.23 -37.45 -1.29
C TRP A 224 45.86 -36.93 0.10
N VAL A 225 45.32 -37.85 0.90
CA VAL A 225 44.98 -37.62 2.30
C VAL A 225 46.15 -38.13 3.12
N TRP A 226 46.71 -37.29 3.98
CA TRP A 226 47.68 -37.72 4.98
C TRP A 226 46.97 -38.60 6.01
N ALA A 227 47.55 -39.77 6.30
CA ALA A 227 47.19 -40.62 7.44
C ALA A 227 48.14 -40.32 8.61
#